data_AF-A0A5T0D192-F1
#
_entry.id   AF-A0A5T0D192-F1
#
_cell.length_a   1.000
_cell.length_b   1.000
_cell.length_c   1.000
_cell.angle_alpha   90.00
_cell.angle_beta   90.00
_cell.angle_gamma   90.00
#
_symmetry.space_group_name_H-M   'P 1'
#
loop_
_entity.id
_entity.type
_entity.pdbx_description
1 polymer ?
#
loop_
_entity_poly.entity_id
_entity_poly.type
_entity_poly.pdbx_seq_one_letter_code
_entity_poly.pdbx_strand_id
1 'polypeptide(L)'
;LKERYDGIINSNFSLIDKIYWLIEECKRYGTLPFAGVARAAFVAMQLLNSLVEIDFITKEEKDDFLNSLNTVSKNLSKQTNHLNFHNKDQFLKDFGHLRAGTYNILSPRYDEDFELYFDVDQKDSKVYLQDKAFVFSEEKTKALNALLREHGLEINVCEFFDFLKQAIEGRELVKFEFTRLLSKAIVYIEELGKYYGIEKEDLAHLDIKSILNLYSSLYSINPKEQFVEEINRNKKEYELTQAIKLPSLLCNADEIFSFYNHSIIPNFITQKSITAFTAKENDKDLEGKIVLIYAADPGYDYLFTKNIAGLITCYGGANSHMAIRASELGMPAVIGVGEENFEKYLKAKKINIECESEQIFCL
;
A
#
# COMPACT_ATOMS: atom_id res chain seq x y z
N LEU A 1 12.90 -11.88 9.70
CA LEU A 1 12.15 -12.34 8.51
C LEU A 1 13.08 -12.76 7.39
N LYS A 2 14.01 -11.89 6.96
CA LYS A 2 15.01 -12.18 5.93
C LYS A 2 15.71 -13.55 6.06
N GLU A 3 16.31 -13.86 7.21
CA GLU A 3 16.95 -15.16 7.43
C GLU A 3 16.01 -16.37 7.24
N ARG A 4 14.74 -16.22 7.64
CA ARG A 4 13.73 -17.27 7.50
C ARG A 4 13.31 -17.43 6.04
N TYR A 5 13.12 -16.31 5.34
CA TYR A 5 12.89 -16.30 3.90
C TYR A 5 14.04 -17.02 3.17
N ASP A 6 15.28 -16.58 3.38
CA ASP A 6 16.46 -17.17 2.75
C ASP A 6 16.61 -18.65 3.10
N GLY A 7 16.32 -19.02 4.35
CA GLY A 7 16.30 -20.41 4.81
C GLY A 7 15.30 -21.27 4.05
N ILE A 8 14.08 -20.77 3.80
CA ILE A 8 13.06 -21.51 3.03
C ILE A 8 13.44 -21.59 1.55
N ILE A 9 13.85 -20.48 0.94
CA ILE A 9 14.16 -20.45 -0.50
C ILE A 9 15.31 -21.38 -0.84
N ASN A 10 16.36 -21.37 -0.02
CA ASN A 10 17.57 -22.19 -0.22
C ASN A 10 17.45 -23.63 0.32
N SER A 11 16.32 -23.99 0.93
CA SER A 11 16.09 -25.36 1.41
C SER A 11 15.79 -26.34 0.27
N ASN A 12 15.98 -27.63 0.57
CA ASN A 12 15.57 -28.76 -0.29
C ASN A 12 14.09 -29.14 -0.11
N PHE A 13 13.29 -28.27 0.49
CA PHE A 13 11.85 -28.49 0.66
C PHE A 13 11.14 -28.65 -0.68
N SER A 14 10.10 -29.48 -0.70
CA SER A 14 9.22 -29.58 -1.87
C SER A 14 8.52 -28.24 -2.12
N LEU A 15 7.97 -28.04 -3.32
CA LEU A 15 7.24 -26.82 -3.65
C LEU A 15 6.09 -26.54 -2.67
N ILE A 16 5.34 -27.60 -2.30
CA ILE A 16 4.23 -27.54 -1.34
C ILE A 16 4.74 -27.11 0.05
N ASP A 17 5.83 -27.72 0.52
CA ASP A 17 6.43 -27.36 1.81
C ASP A 17 6.91 -25.91 1.82
N LYS A 18 7.50 -25.43 0.71
CA LYS A 18 7.94 -24.02 0.60
C LYS A 18 6.75 -23.07 0.66
N ILE A 19 5.64 -23.36 -0.04
CA ILE A 19 4.40 -22.56 0.05
C ILE A 19 3.92 -22.53 1.50
N TYR A 20 3.79 -23.69 2.14
CA TYR A 20 3.31 -23.82 3.51
C TYR A 20 4.16 -23.00 4.49
N TRP A 21 5.48 -23.18 4.48
CA TRP A 21 6.38 -22.48 5.40
C TRP A 21 6.47 -20.98 5.12
N LEU A 22 6.41 -20.54 3.86
CA LEU A 22 6.34 -19.10 3.57
C LEU A 22 5.08 -18.47 4.17
N ILE A 23 3.93 -19.13 4.06
CA ILE A 23 2.67 -18.65 4.62
C ILE A 23 2.70 -18.67 6.16
N GLU A 24 3.19 -19.75 6.78
CA GLU A 24 3.26 -19.86 8.25
C GLU A 24 4.24 -18.84 8.87
N GLU A 25 5.42 -18.68 8.27
CA GLU A 25 6.39 -17.68 8.72
C GLU A 25 5.87 -16.25 8.49
N CYS A 26 5.18 -16.00 7.37
CA CYS A 26 4.52 -14.71 7.10
C CYS A 26 3.44 -14.42 8.14
N LYS A 27 2.60 -15.40 8.49
CA LYS A 27 1.56 -15.23 9.53
C LYS A 27 2.20 -14.93 10.89
N ARG A 28 3.13 -15.78 11.35
CA ARG A 28 3.65 -15.74 12.71
C ARG A 28 4.62 -14.60 12.97
N TYR A 29 5.52 -14.31 12.02
CA TYR A 29 6.59 -13.32 12.21
C TYR A 29 6.46 -12.10 11.30
N GLY A 30 5.51 -12.10 10.37
CA GLY A 30 5.19 -10.96 9.51
C GLY A 30 3.95 -10.22 9.99
N THR A 31 2.77 -10.80 9.76
CA THR A 31 1.48 -10.13 9.98
C THR A 31 1.20 -9.84 11.45
N LEU A 32 1.55 -10.75 12.37
CA LEU A 32 1.35 -10.53 13.80
C LEU A 32 2.22 -9.37 14.34
N PRO A 33 3.55 -9.32 14.11
CA PRO A 33 4.36 -8.15 14.42
C PRO A 33 3.89 -6.88 13.71
N PHE A 34 3.52 -6.96 12.43
CA PHE A 34 2.98 -5.83 11.68
C PHE A 34 1.75 -5.23 12.37
N ALA A 35 0.82 -6.06 12.87
CA ALA A 35 -0.36 -5.56 13.57
C ALA A 35 -0.02 -4.80 14.86
N GLY A 36 1.07 -5.15 15.54
CA GLY A 36 1.58 -4.42 16.70
C GLY A 36 2.17 -3.07 16.30
N VAL A 37 3.09 -3.06 15.33
CA VAL A 37 3.76 -1.85 14.85
C VAL A 37 2.78 -0.89 14.17
N ALA A 38 1.81 -1.41 13.42
CA ALA A 38 0.76 -0.60 12.79
C ALA A 38 -0.09 0.13 13.85
N ARG A 39 -0.41 -0.52 14.97
CA ARG A 39 -1.10 0.13 16.10
C ARG A 39 -0.25 1.21 16.74
N ALA A 40 1.04 0.97 16.96
CA ALA A 40 1.97 1.99 17.46
C ALA A 40 2.05 3.19 16.51
N ALA A 41 2.09 2.97 15.20
CA ALA A 41 2.10 4.04 14.20
C ALA A 41 0.81 4.85 14.21
N PHE A 42 -0.35 4.22 14.41
CA PHE A 42 -1.61 4.95 14.59
C PHE A 42 -1.56 5.84 15.84
N VAL A 43 -1.07 5.33 16.97
CA VAL A 43 -0.88 6.13 18.19
C VAL A 43 0.08 7.30 17.93
N ALA A 44 1.21 7.05 17.28
CA ALA A 44 2.17 8.08 16.91
C ALA A 44 1.54 9.19 16.06
N MET A 45 0.79 8.82 15.02
CA MET A 45 0.08 9.79 14.18
C MET A 45 -0.98 10.58 14.96
N GLN A 46 -1.70 9.94 15.89
CA GLN A 46 -2.69 10.63 16.72
C GLN A 46 -2.04 11.63 17.68
N LEU A 47 -0.92 11.28 18.31
CA LEU A 47 -0.15 12.20 19.15
C LEU A 47 0.37 13.39 18.34
N LEU A 48 0.89 13.14 17.14
CA LEU A 48 1.36 14.20 16.24
C LEU A 48 0.21 15.12 15.79
N ASN A 49 -0.95 14.56 15.46
CA ASN A 49 -2.15 15.34 15.15
C ASN A 49 -2.62 16.17 16.35
N SER A 50 -2.58 15.60 17.55
CA SER A 50 -2.98 16.30 18.78
C SER A 50 -2.13 17.54 19.02
N LEU A 51 -0.82 17.49 18.73
CA LEU A 51 0.05 18.67 18.81
C LEU A 51 -0.35 19.78 17.82
N VAL A 52 -0.90 19.42 16.66
CA VAL A 52 -1.46 20.39 15.70
C VAL A 52 -2.78 20.96 16.23
N GLU A 53 -3.65 20.10 16.77
CA GLU A 53 -4.97 20.50 17.26
C GLU A 53 -4.93 21.48 18.44
N ILE A 54 -3.91 21.38 19.29
CA ILE A 54 -3.69 22.32 20.40
C ILE A 54 -2.84 23.54 20.00
N ASP A 55 -2.59 23.73 18.70
CA ASP A 55 -1.74 24.79 18.14
C ASP A 55 -0.29 24.79 18.67
N PHE A 56 0.22 23.65 19.14
CA PHE A 56 1.61 23.53 19.60
C PHE A 56 2.61 23.48 18.43
N ILE A 57 2.23 22.80 17.36
CA ILE A 57 2.92 22.84 16.06
C ILE A 57 1.97 23.23 14.94
N THR A 58 2.51 23.81 13.88
CA THR A 58 1.74 24.08 12.66
C THR A 58 1.57 22.81 11.82
N LYS A 59 0.62 22.83 10.87
CA LYS A 59 0.51 21.77 9.84
C LYS A 59 1.80 21.63 9.03
N GLU A 60 2.47 22.74 8.72
CA GLU A 60 3.74 22.75 7.99
C GLU A 60 4.87 22.09 8.81
N GLU A 61 4.95 22.35 10.11
CA GLU A 61 5.92 21.70 11.00
C GLU A 61 5.69 20.18 11.10
N LYS A 62 4.42 19.75 11.15
CA LYS A 62 4.07 18.33 11.06
C LYS A 62 4.52 17.71 9.75
N ASP A 63 4.25 18.37 8.61
CA ASP A 63 4.63 17.88 7.29
C ASP A 63 6.15 17.82 7.14
N ASP A 64 6.89 18.83 7.64
CA ASP A 64 8.35 18.82 7.69
C ASP A 64 8.89 17.63 8.50
N PHE A 65 8.29 17.32 9.66
CA PHE A 65 8.65 16.14 10.44
C PHE A 65 8.41 14.84 9.65
N LEU A 66 7.22 14.66 9.06
CA LEU A 66 6.90 13.47 8.27
C LEU A 66 7.84 13.33 7.07
N ASN A 67 8.15 14.43 6.40
CA ASN A 67 9.09 14.47 5.29
C ASN A 67 10.52 14.13 5.70
N SER A 68 10.90 14.34 6.97
CA SER A 68 12.23 13.99 7.49
C SER A 68 12.42 12.48 7.71
N LEU A 69 11.33 11.70 7.75
CA LEU A 69 11.37 10.25 7.97
C LEU A 69 12.05 9.53 6.80
N ASN A 70 12.64 8.38 7.10
CA ASN A 70 13.29 7.48 6.15
C ASN A 70 12.46 6.20 5.95
N THR A 71 11.37 6.34 5.21
CA THR A 71 10.43 5.26 4.94
C THR A 71 10.88 4.36 3.78
N VAL A 72 10.35 3.14 3.69
CA VAL A 72 10.62 2.22 2.56
C VAL A 72 10.23 2.89 1.25
N SER A 73 9.10 3.58 1.26
CA SER A 73 8.51 4.23 0.10
C SER A 73 9.35 5.40 -0.38
N LYS A 74 9.89 6.20 0.54
CA LYS A 74 10.87 7.26 0.21
C LYS A 74 12.13 6.67 -0.42
N ASN A 75 12.62 5.53 0.09
CA ASN A 75 13.77 4.85 -0.50
C ASN A 75 13.48 4.28 -1.89
N LEU A 76 12.33 3.65 -2.09
CA LEU A 76 11.85 3.17 -3.39
C LEU A 76 11.83 4.32 -4.40
N SER A 77 11.19 5.44 -4.03
CA SER A 77 11.12 6.65 -4.84
C SER A 77 12.50 7.23 -5.20
N LYS A 78 13.40 7.35 -4.22
CA LYS A 78 14.77 7.82 -4.43
C LYS A 78 15.52 6.91 -5.42
N GLN A 79 15.38 5.58 -5.29
CA GLN A 79 16.03 4.65 -6.19
C GLN A 79 15.41 4.65 -7.59
N THR A 80 14.09 4.75 -7.71
CA THR A 80 13.44 4.78 -9.03
C THR A 80 13.82 6.03 -9.83
N ASN A 81 13.95 7.20 -9.19
CA ASN A 81 14.37 8.42 -9.90
C ASN A 81 15.80 8.37 -10.45
N HIS A 82 16.65 7.55 -9.84
CA HIS A 82 18.02 7.32 -10.30
C HIS A 82 18.16 6.02 -11.08
N LEU A 83 17.04 5.34 -11.38
CA LEU A 83 17.02 4.05 -12.04
C LEU A 83 17.56 4.19 -13.47
N ASN A 84 18.50 3.33 -13.80
CA ASN A 84 19.14 3.25 -15.09
C ASN A 84 19.52 1.78 -15.34
N PHE A 85 20.00 1.49 -16.55
CA PHE A 85 20.38 0.12 -16.92
C PHE A 85 21.42 -0.50 -15.96
N HIS A 86 22.31 0.29 -15.36
CA HIS A 86 23.38 -0.22 -14.49
C HIS A 86 22.92 -0.56 -13.06
N ASN A 87 21.85 0.05 -12.55
CA ASN A 87 21.35 -0.22 -11.19
C ASN A 87 20.03 -0.99 -11.16
N LYS A 88 19.44 -1.33 -12.31
CA LYS A 88 18.22 -2.16 -12.44
C LYS A 88 18.30 -3.45 -11.63
N ASP A 89 19.41 -4.19 -11.72
CA ASP A 89 19.55 -5.47 -11.01
C ASP A 89 19.55 -5.30 -9.48
N GLN A 90 20.15 -4.22 -8.98
CA GLN A 90 20.15 -3.93 -7.55
C GLN A 90 18.76 -3.48 -7.09
N PHE A 91 18.10 -2.62 -7.86
CA PHE A 91 16.73 -2.20 -7.62
C PHE A 91 15.76 -3.39 -7.53
N LEU A 92 15.87 -4.35 -8.46
CA LEU A 92 15.02 -5.54 -8.47
C LEU A 92 15.35 -6.51 -7.31
N LYS A 93 16.59 -6.58 -6.83
CA LYS A 93 16.90 -7.32 -5.60
C LYS A 93 16.20 -6.71 -4.38
N ASP A 94 16.18 -5.38 -4.33
CA ASP A 94 15.64 -4.66 -3.19
C ASP A 94 14.10 -4.64 -3.22
N PHE A 95 13.50 -4.26 -4.35
CA PHE A 95 12.06 -3.98 -4.50
C PHE A 95 11.32 -4.90 -5.46
N GLY A 96 12.01 -5.82 -6.15
CA GLY A 96 11.44 -6.65 -7.20
C GLY A 96 10.28 -7.54 -6.76
N HIS A 97 10.15 -7.84 -5.46
CA HIS A 97 9.04 -8.64 -4.94
C HIS A 97 7.69 -7.90 -4.88
N LEU A 98 7.69 -6.58 -5.02
CA LEU A 98 6.47 -5.77 -4.98
C LEU A 98 5.64 -5.98 -6.25
N ARG A 99 4.31 -5.83 -6.11
CA ARG A 99 3.32 -5.91 -7.18
C ARG A 99 2.12 -5.04 -6.83
N ALA A 100 1.48 -4.43 -7.83
CA ALA A 100 0.24 -3.67 -7.63
C ALA A 100 -0.89 -4.62 -7.17
N GLY A 101 -1.53 -4.36 -6.04
CA GLY A 101 -2.44 -5.34 -5.44
C GLY A 101 -1.66 -6.45 -4.74
N THR A 102 -1.15 -6.16 -3.54
CA THR A 102 -0.25 -7.02 -2.75
C THR A 102 -0.65 -8.51 -2.67
N TYR A 103 -1.95 -8.82 -2.68
CA TYR A 103 -2.50 -10.18 -2.58
C TYR A 103 -3.01 -10.74 -3.92
N ASN A 104 -3.06 -9.92 -4.96
CA ASN A 104 -3.60 -10.30 -6.25
C ASN A 104 -2.59 -11.17 -7.00
N ILE A 105 -2.91 -12.46 -7.16
CA ILE A 105 -2.09 -13.38 -7.94
C ILE A 105 -1.91 -12.87 -9.36
N LEU A 106 -2.96 -12.32 -9.98
CA LEU A 106 -2.97 -11.90 -11.38
C LEU A 106 -1.99 -10.76 -11.68
N SER A 107 -1.69 -9.93 -10.69
CA SER A 107 -0.73 -8.83 -10.83
C SER A 107 0.71 -9.37 -10.88
N PRO A 108 1.50 -9.01 -11.90
CA PRO A 108 2.91 -9.38 -11.96
C PRO A 108 3.72 -8.60 -10.91
N ARG A 109 4.85 -9.17 -10.50
CA ARG A 109 5.86 -8.45 -9.72
C ARG A 109 6.66 -7.49 -10.57
N TYR A 110 7.31 -6.53 -9.91
CA TYR A 110 8.28 -5.64 -10.54
C TYR A 110 9.42 -6.40 -11.23
N ASP A 111 9.83 -7.56 -10.70
CA ASP A 111 10.85 -8.43 -11.33
C ASP A 111 10.30 -9.37 -12.41
N GLU A 112 8.98 -9.53 -12.51
CA GLU A 112 8.31 -10.36 -13.51
C GLU A 112 7.91 -9.58 -14.76
N ASP A 113 7.54 -8.31 -14.61
CA ASP A 113 7.19 -7.41 -15.71
C ASP A 113 7.69 -5.99 -15.40
N PHE A 114 8.99 -5.78 -15.54
CA PHE A 114 9.62 -4.52 -15.17
C PHE A 114 9.12 -3.36 -16.06
N GLU A 115 8.97 -3.61 -17.35
CA GLU A 115 8.61 -2.63 -18.36
C GLU A 115 7.16 -2.14 -18.22
N LEU A 116 6.27 -2.95 -17.62
CA LEU A 116 4.94 -2.51 -17.21
C LEU A 116 5.00 -1.39 -16.15
N TYR A 117 5.92 -1.49 -15.20
CA TYR A 117 6.00 -0.59 -14.05
C TYR A 117 6.95 0.58 -14.25
N PHE A 118 8.09 0.37 -14.90
CA PHE A 118 9.19 1.34 -14.95
C PHE A 118 9.62 1.62 -16.38
N ASP A 119 10.01 2.87 -16.62
CA ASP A 119 10.68 3.28 -17.85
C ASP A 119 12.06 3.82 -17.47
N VAL A 120 13.11 3.21 -18.02
CA VAL A 120 14.51 3.51 -17.67
C VAL A 120 14.96 4.85 -18.29
N ASP A 121 14.24 5.33 -19.32
CA ASP A 121 14.60 6.54 -20.07
C ASP A 121 13.91 7.81 -19.54
N GLN A 122 12.96 7.67 -18.61
CA GLN A 122 12.30 8.82 -17.97
C GLN A 122 13.13 9.35 -16.80
N LYS A 123 13.88 10.43 -17.06
CA LYS A 123 14.53 11.20 -16.00
C LYS A 123 13.51 12.09 -15.29
N ASP A 124 13.08 11.67 -14.11
CA ASP A 124 12.32 12.54 -13.22
C ASP A 124 13.16 13.73 -12.78
N SER A 125 12.69 14.93 -13.14
CA SER A 125 13.29 16.21 -12.75
C SER A 125 12.84 16.67 -11.37
N LYS A 126 12.01 15.89 -10.67
CA LYS A 126 11.46 16.29 -9.37
C LYS A 126 12.50 16.12 -8.27
N VAL A 127 13.02 17.26 -7.86
CA VAL A 127 13.86 17.46 -6.67
C VAL A 127 13.00 17.11 -5.45
N TYR A 128 13.32 16.01 -4.76
CA TYR A 128 12.81 15.82 -3.40
C TYR A 128 13.17 17.08 -2.60
N LEU A 129 12.21 17.60 -1.82
CA LEU A 129 12.52 18.60 -0.82
C LEU A 129 13.74 18.08 -0.03
N GLN A 130 14.79 18.91 0.05
CA GLN A 130 16.00 18.56 0.78
C GLN A 130 15.61 18.03 2.16
N ASP A 131 16.30 16.99 2.63
CA ASP A 131 16.14 16.44 3.97
C ASP A 131 16.44 17.56 4.99
N LYS A 132 15.43 18.38 5.32
CA LYS A 132 15.53 19.41 6.36
C LYS A 132 15.48 18.67 7.68
N ALA A 133 16.50 18.89 8.50
CA ALA A 133 16.46 18.44 9.87
C ALA A 133 15.33 19.20 10.59
N PHE A 134 14.31 18.47 11.03
CA PHE A 134 13.28 19.02 11.92
C PHE A 134 13.89 19.21 13.31
N VAL A 135 14.09 20.46 13.72
CA VAL A 135 14.71 20.81 15.01
C VAL A 135 13.88 21.88 15.69
N PHE A 136 13.43 21.61 16.92
CA PHE A 136 12.79 22.61 17.74
C PHE A 136 13.79 23.57 18.39
N SER A 137 13.34 24.80 18.65
CA SER A 137 14.05 25.71 19.54
C SER A 137 14.13 25.13 20.96
N GLU A 138 15.11 25.58 21.74
CA GLU A 138 15.23 25.17 23.15
C GLU A 138 13.98 25.51 23.97
N GLU A 139 13.33 26.63 23.65
CA GLU A 139 12.09 27.07 24.30
C GLU A 139 10.93 26.12 23.99
N LYS A 140 10.69 25.78 22.71
CA LYS A 140 9.69 24.77 22.32
C LYS A 140 9.98 23.41 22.95
N THR A 141 11.25 23.04 23.03
CA THR A 141 11.67 21.77 23.66
C THR A 141 11.33 21.73 25.16
N LYS A 142 11.57 22.83 25.90
CA LYS A 142 11.18 22.93 27.32
C LYS A 142 9.66 22.89 27.49
N ALA A 143 8.92 23.61 26.65
CA ALA A 143 7.47 23.63 26.68
C ALA A 143 6.87 22.24 26.41
N LEU A 144 7.40 21.51 25.42
CA LEU A 144 6.92 20.16 25.12
C LEU A 144 7.25 19.17 26.25
N ASN A 145 8.43 19.25 26.86
CA ASN A 145 8.74 18.42 28.04
C ASN A 145 7.76 18.67 29.20
N ALA A 146 7.36 19.92 29.43
CA ALA A 146 6.37 20.24 30.45
C ALA A 146 4.99 19.66 30.09
N LEU A 147 4.56 19.81 28.83
CA LEU A 147 3.30 19.29 28.33
C LEU A 147 3.23 17.75 28.42
N LEU A 148 4.30 17.05 28.03
CA LEU A 148 4.38 15.59 28.14
C LEU A 148 4.20 15.13 29.60
N ARG A 149 4.86 15.80 30.55
CA ARG A 149 4.74 15.49 31.99
C ARG A 149 3.34 15.77 32.53
N GLU A 150 2.72 16.87 32.11
CA GLU A 150 1.34 17.22 32.50
C GLU A 150 0.35 16.12 32.10
N HIS A 151 0.55 15.51 30.94
CA HIS A 151 -0.25 14.39 30.45
C HIS A 151 0.21 13.01 30.94
N GLY A 152 1.13 12.94 31.91
CA GLY A 152 1.59 11.70 32.53
C GLY A 152 2.53 10.86 31.64
N LEU A 153 3.12 11.46 30.61
CA LEU A 153 4.13 10.81 29.78
C LEU A 153 5.53 11.06 30.38
N GLU A 154 6.11 10.02 30.98
CA GLU A 154 7.44 10.03 31.60
C GLU A 154 8.57 9.89 30.56
N ILE A 155 8.49 10.64 29.47
CA ILE A 155 9.49 10.66 28.39
C ILE A 155 9.90 12.08 28.07
N ASN A 156 11.12 12.26 27.59
CA ASN A 156 11.58 13.54 27.09
C ASN A 156 11.25 13.73 25.60
N VAL A 157 11.42 14.96 25.11
CA VAL A 157 11.15 15.31 23.70
C VAL A 157 11.91 14.43 22.70
N CYS A 158 13.17 14.10 22.96
CA CYS A 158 13.96 13.26 22.06
C CYS A 158 13.38 11.84 21.99
N GLU A 159 13.01 11.26 23.13
CA GLU A 159 12.38 9.93 23.22
C GLU A 159 11.00 9.92 22.57
N PHE A 160 10.23 11.00 22.72
CA PHE A 160 8.93 11.16 22.08
C PHE A 160 9.06 11.11 20.55
N PHE A 161 9.95 11.92 19.96
CA PHE A 161 10.14 11.92 18.50
C PHE A 161 10.80 10.64 17.98
N ASP A 162 11.69 10.03 18.75
CA ASP A 162 12.26 8.73 18.42
C ASP A 162 11.17 7.65 18.35
N PHE A 163 10.24 7.64 19.31
CA PHE A 163 9.05 6.77 19.26
C PHE A 163 8.21 7.04 18.01
N LEU A 164 7.87 8.31 17.72
CA LEU A 164 7.07 8.65 16.53
C LEU A 164 7.74 8.14 15.26
N LYS A 165 9.04 8.41 15.11
CA LYS A 165 9.85 8.00 13.97
C LYS A 165 9.87 6.48 13.81
N GLN A 166 10.25 5.76 14.86
CA GLN A 166 10.35 4.30 14.81
C GLN A 166 9.00 3.64 14.52
N ALA A 167 7.91 4.16 15.08
CA ALA A 167 6.58 3.62 14.85
C ALA A 167 6.13 3.81 13.39
N ILE A 168 6.27 5.03 12.85
CA ILE A 168 5.83 5.37 11.49
C ILE A 168 6.69 4.65 10.44
N GLU A 169 8.03 4.74 10.54
CA GLU A 169 8.95 4.05 9.63
C GLU A 169 8.84 2.53 9.74
N GLY A 170 8.75 2.03 10.98
CA GLY A 170 8.64 0.61 11.28
C GLY A 170 7.39 -0.03 10.67
N ARG A 171 6.26 0.70 10.63
CA ARG A 171 5.03 0.19 10.01
C ARG A 171 5.25 -0.17 8.54
N GLU A 172 5.93 0.69 7.79
CA GLU A 172 6.23 0.42 6.39
C GLU A 172 7.27 -0.68 6.21
N LEU A 173 8.33 -0.64 7.02
CA LEU A 173 9.40 -1.64 6.96
C LEU A 173 8.87 -3.06 7.23
N VAL A 174 8.11 -3.25 8.30
CA VAL A 174 7.57 -4.58 8.63
C VAL A 174 6.59 -5.03 7.55
N LYS A 175 5.79 -4.11 6.99
CA LYS A 175 4.91 -4.42 5.85
C LYS A 175 5.70 -4.93 4.66
N PHE A 176 6.70 -4.16 4.25
CA PHE A 176 7.58 -4.48 3.13
C PHE A 176 8.29 -5.83 3.29
N GLU A 177 8.74 -6.15 4.49
CA GLU A 177 9.44 -7.42 4.76
C GLU A 177 8.49 -8.62 4.73
N PHE A 178 7.28 -8.52 5.31
CA PHE A 178 6.36 -9.67 5.26
C PHE A 178 5.79 -9.89 3.86
N THR A 179 5.60 -8.83 3.07
CA THR A 179 5.10 -8.97 1.70
C THR A 179 6.10 -9.69 0.79
N ARG A 180 7.40 -9.70 1.12
CA ARG A 180 8.40 -10.53 0.42
C ARG A 180 8.08 -12.02 0.54
N LEU A 181 7.71 -12.49 1.73
CA LEU A 181 7.30 -13.89 1.95
C LEU A 181 5.99 -14.21 1.22
N LEU A 182 4.98 -13.34 1.38
CA LEU A 182 3.68 -13.50 0.73
C LEU A 182 3.82 -13.55 -0.80
N SER A 183 4.53 -12.58 -1.37
CA SER A 183 4.71 -12.46 -2.81
C SER A 183 5.42 -13.70 -3.38
N LYS A 184 6.41 -14.25 -2.66
CA LYS A 184 7.08 -15.47 -3.08
C LYS A 184 6.20 -16.72 -2.94
N ALA A 185 5.32 -16.78 -1.94
CA ALA A 185 4.34 -17.85 -1.82
C ALA A 185 3.37 -17.85 -3.02
N ILE A 186 2.91 -16.67 -3.46
CA ILE A 186 2.05 -16.51 -4.65
C ILE A 186 2.76 -17.03 -5.92
N VAL A 187 4.06 -16.74 -6.08
CA VAL A 187 4.85 -17.27 -7.21
C VAL A 187 4.90 -18.80 -7.19
N TYR A 188 5.15 -19.40 -6.02
CA TYR A 188 5.18 -20.85 -5.90
C TYR A 188 3.80 -21.50 -6.10
N ILE A 189 2.71 -20.80 -5.74
CA ILE A 189 1.35 -21.23 -6.08
C ILE A 189 1.13 -21.23 -7.59
N GLU A 190 1.62 -20.22 -8.31
CA GLU A 190 1.58 -20.19 -9.77
C GLU A 190 2.41 -21.33 -10.39
N GLU A 191 3.61 -21.60 -9.87
CA GLU A 191 4.43 -22.76 -10.28
C GLU A 191 3.71 -24.09 -10.03
N LEU A 192 3.00 -24.23 -8.91
CA LEU A 192 2.21 -25.41 -8.58
C LEU A 192 1.03 -25.58 -9.55
N GLY A 193 0.34 -24.50 -9.89
CA GLY A 193 -0.70 -24.52 -10.90
C GLY A 193 -0.18 -24.94 -12.26
N LYS A 194 0.96 -24.39 -12.70
CA LYS A 194 1.64 -24.81 -13.95
C LYS A 194 1.98 -26.29 -13.95
N TYR A 195 2.47 -26.84 -12.84
CA TYR A 195 2.73 -28.27 -12.70
C TYR A 195 1.47 -29.12 -12.94
N TYR A 196 0.30 -28.66 -12.46
CA TYR A 196 -0.98 -29.32 -12.69
C TYR A 196 -1.66 -28.92 -14.01
N GLY A 197 -1.12 -27.99 -14.79
CA GLY A 197 -1.74 -27.43 -15.99
C GLY A 197 -3.01 -26.64 -15.69
N ILE A 198 -2.97 -25.82 -14.62
CA ILE A 198 -4.01 -24.87 -14.22
C ILE A 198 -3.47 -23.47 -14.46
N GLU A 199 -4.23 -22.65 -15.19
CA GLU A 199 -3.85 -21.27 -15.53
C GLU A 199 -3.97 -20.33 -14.33
N LYS A 200 -3.28 -19.20 -14.42
CA LYS A 200 -3.17 -18.22 -13.34
C LYS A 200 -4.53 -17.61 -12.96
N GLU A 201 -5.37 -17.38 -13.95
CA GLU A 201 -6.74 -16.88 -13.83
C GLU A 201 -7.62 -17.86 -13.05
N ASP A 202 -7.41 -19.16 -13.22
CA ASP A 202 -8.14 -20.20 -12.52
C ASP A 202 -7.69 -20.30 -11.05
N LEU A 203 -6.39 -20.17 -10.80
CA LEU A 203 -5.83 -20.16 -9.43
C LEU A 203 -6.36 -19.00 -8.58
N ALA A 204 -6.74 -17.87 -9.19
CA ALA A 204 -7.37 -16.76 -8.48
C ALA A 204 -8.72 -17.15 -7.82
N HIS A 205 -9.31 -18.26 -8.23
CA HIS A 205 -10.56 -18.81 -7.67
C HIS A 205 -10.32 -20.02 -6.73
N LEU A 206 -9.08 -20.36 -6.39
CA LEU A 206 -8.77 -21.48 -5.50
C LEU A 206 -8.56 -21.01 -4.06
N ASP A 207 -9.17 -21.67 -3.07
CA ASP A 207 -8.90 -21.37 -1.65
C ASP A 207 -7.49 -21.84 -1.27
N ILE A 208 -6.72 -20.95 -0.66
CA ILE A 208 -5.38 -21.25 -0.14
C ILE A 208 -5.35 -22.47 0.79
N LYS A 209 -6.43 -22.73 1.53
CA LYS A 209 -6.53 -23.88 2.42
C LYS A 209 -6.41 -25.20 1.67
N SER A 210 -6.95 -25.29 0.45
CA SER A 210 -6.85 -26.49 -0.37
C SER A 210 -5.40 -26.80 -0.75
N ILE A 211 -4.60 -25.76 -0.98
CA ILE A 211 -3.15 -25.90 -1.20
C ILE A 211 -2.44 -26.28 0.11
N LEU A 212 -2.74 -25.60 1.23
CA LEU A 212 -2.08 -25.87 2.51
C LEU A 212 -2.39 -27.26 3.06
N ASN A 213 -3.58 -27.79 2.79
CA ASN A 213 -3.92 -29.15 3.18
C ASN A 213 -3.03 -30.18 2.47
N LEU A 214 -2.41 -29.87 1.33
CA LEU A 214 -1.47 -30.77 0.65
C LEU A 214 -0.25 -31.11 1.52
N TYR A 215 0.13 -30.22 2.44
CA TYR A 215 1.25 -30.42 3.34
C TYR A 215 1.00 -31.54 4.36
N SER A 216 -0.24 -31.73 4.80
CA SER A 216 -0.58 -32.59 5.95
C SER A 216 -1.40 -33.83 5.63
N SER A 217 -1.92 -33.94 4.41
CA SER A 217 -2.89 -34.98 4.05
C SER A 217 -2.37 -35.92 2.96
N LEU A 218 -2.61 -37.22 3.16
CA LEU A 218 -2.50 -38.23 2.12
C LEU A 218 -3.84 -38.28 1.39
N TYR A 219 -3.87 -37.84 0.13
CA TYR A 219 -5.12 -37.79 -0.64
C TYR A 219 -5.39 -39.11 -1.35
N SER A 220 -6.64 -39.57 -1.27
CA SER A 220 -7.16 -40.66 -2.10
C SER A 220 -7.53 -40.20 -3.52
N ILE A 221 -7.78 -38.90 -3.70
CA ILE A 221 -8.14 -38.24 -4.96
C ILE A 221 -6.94 -37.45 -5.47
N ASN A 222 -6.76 -37.36 -6.79
CA ASN A 222 -5.69 -36.56 -7.37
C ASN A 222 -5.88 -35.07 -7.00
N PRO A 223 -4.88 -34.39 -6.41
CA PRO A 223 -4.96 -32.97 -6.06
C PRO A 223 -5.45 -32.07 -7.19
N LYS A 224 -5.08 -32.38 -8.44
CA LYS A 224 -5.54 -31.63 -9.62
C LYS A 224 -7.06 -31.65 -9.76
N GLU A 225 -7.67 -32.82 -9.64
CA GLU A 225 -9.11 -32.99 -9.82
C GLU A 225 -9.87 -32.20 -8.76
N GLN A 226 -9.42 -32.30 -7.50
CA GLN A 226 -9.98 -31.52 -6.40
C GLN A 226 -9.90 -30.01 -6.65
N PHE A 227 -8.76 -29.50 -7.12
CA PHE A 227 -8.59 -28.07 -7.42
C PHE A 227 -9.52 -27.62 -8.54
N VAL A 228 -9.62 -28.38 -9.62
CA VAL A 228 -10.48 -28.03 -10.77
C VAL A 228 -11.96 -28.00 -10.37
N GLU A 229 -12.41 -28.96 -9.57
CA GLU A 229 -13.79 -28.98 -9.04
C GLU A 229 -14.09 -27.73 -8.18
N GLU A 230 -13.17 -27.38 -7.28
CA GLU A 230 -13.30 -26.22 -6.41
C GLU A 230 -13.29 -24.90 -7.19
N ILE A 231 -12.35 -24.73 -8.12
CA ILE A 231 -12.25 -23.54 -8.97
C ILE A 231 -13.56 -23.32 -9.74
N ASN A 232 -14.11 -24.37 -10.34
CA ASN A 232 -15.37 -24.27 -11.09
C ASN A 232 -16.56 -23.87 -10.21
N ARG A 233 -16.60 -24.36 -8.96
CA ARG A 233 -17.61 -23.94 -7.98
C ARG A 233 -17.42 -22.47 -7.61
N ASN A 234 -16.20 -22.08 -7.25
CA ASN A 234 -15.89 -20.74 -6.77
C ASN A 234 -16.06 -19.67 -7.85
N LYS A 235 -15.86 -20.00 -9.13
CA LYS A 235 -16.20 -19.11 -10.26
C LYS A 235 -17.69 -18.78 -10.34
N LYS A 236 -18.55 -19.79 -10.19
CA LYS A 236 -20.01 -19.58 -10.18
C LYS A 236 -20.45 -18.73 -9.00
N GLU A 237 -19.89 -18.99 -7.81
CA GLU A 237 -20.14 -18.17 -6.62
C GLU A 237 -19.63 -16.73 -6.81
N TYR A 238 -18.48 -16.54 -7.45
CA TYR A 238 -17.96 -15.21 -7.77
C TYR A 238 -18.89 -14.43 -8.70
N GLU A 239 -19.39 -15.05 -9.77
CA GLU A 239 -20.37 -14.43 -10.68
C GLU A 239 -21.65 -14.00 -9.94
N LEU A 240 -22.12 -14.80 -8.99
CA LEU A 240 -23.29 -14.46 -8.17
C LEU A 240 -22.98 -13.31 -7.19
N THR A 241 -21.81 -13.32 -6.55
CA THR A 241 -21.44 -12.31 -5.55
C THR A 241 -21.12 -10.95 -6.16
N GLN A 242 -20.73 -10.88 -7.43
CA GLN A 242 -20.58 -9.60 -8.16
C GLN A 242 -21.88 -8.78 -8.23
N ALA A 243 -23.05 -9.41 -8.10
CA ALA A 243 -24.33 -8.71 -8.05
C ALA A 243 -24.66 -8.13 -6.66
N ILE A 244 -23.89 -8.48 -5.63
CA ILE A 244 -24.13 -8.06 -4.25
C ILE A 244 -23.35 -6.77 -3.97
N LYS A 245 -24.06 -5.74 -3.51
CA LYS A 245 -23.46 -4.52 -2.97
C LYS A 245 -23.68 -4.49 -1.46
N LEU A 246 -22.62 -4.29 -0.69
CA LEU A 246 -22.67 -4.15 0.77
C LEU A 246 -22.26 -2.73 1.18
N PRO A 247 -22.75 -2.23 2.34
CA PRO A 247 -22.26 -0.97 2.89
C PRO A 247 -20.78 -1.10 3.30
N SER A 248 -20.10 0.04 3.39
CA SER A 248 -18.70 0.12 3.83
C SER A 248 -18.49 -0.31 5.29
N LEU A 249 -19.53 -0.23 6.12
CA LEU A 249 -19.56 -0.72 7.49
C LEU A 249 -20.87 -1.46 7.70
N LEU A 250 -20.78 -2.71 8.14
CA LEU A 250 -21.93 -3.51 8.58
C LEU A 250 -22.06 -3.40 10.10
N CYS A 251 -23.10 -2.71 10.55
CA CYS A 251 -23.47 -2.54 11.96
C CYS A 251 -24.49 -3.61 12.41
N ASN A 252 -25.29 -4.14 11.49
CA ASN A 252 -26.28 -5.19 11.77
C ASN A 252 -26.57 -6.04 10.53
N ALA A 253 -27.31 -7.14 10.70
CA ALA A 253 -27.59 -8.09 9.62
C ALA A 253 -28.59 -7.56 8.58
N ASP A 254 -29.50 -6.65 8.97
CA ASP A 254 -30.55 -6.13 8.09
C ASP A 254 -29.96 -5.23 6.99
N GLU A 255 -28.80 -4.62 7.25
CA GLU A 255 -28.02 -3.81 6.30
C GLU A 255 -27.53 -4.58 5.07
N ILE A 256 -27.63 -5.91 5.05
CA ILE A 256 -27.38 -6.72 3.84
C ILE A 256 -28.51 -6.52 2.82
N PHE A 257 -29.74 -6.29 3.27
CA PHE A 257 -30.91 -6.15 2.40
C PHE A 257 -31.20 -4.69 2.03
N SER A 258 -30.96 -3.76 2.95
CA SER A 258 -31.17 -2.34 2.71
C SER A 258 -30.26 -1.50 3.60
N PHE A 259 -29.54 -0.57 3.00
CA PHE A 259 -28.63 0.32 3.71
C PHE A 259 -28.64 1.69 3.04
N TYR A 260 -28.27 2.71 3.83
CA TYR A 260 -27.99 4.03 3.30
C TYR A 260 -26.51 4.14 2.94
N ASN A 261 -26.22 4.55 1.71
CA ASN A 261 -24.88 5.01 1.37
C ASN A 261 -24.64 6.33 2.10
N HIS A 262 -23.70 6.32 3.04
CA HIS A 262 -23.24 7.53 3.69
C HIS A 262 -22.44 8.38 2.69
N SER A 263 -22.58 9.70 2.78
CA SER A 263 -21.75 10.63 2.02
C SER A 263 -20.28 10.39 2.38
N ILE A 264 -19.51 9.92 1.42
CA ILE A 264 -18.08 9.71 1.58
C ILE A 264 -17.41 11.08 1.54
N ILE A 265 -16.68 11.43 2.61
CA ILE A 265 -15.86 12.64 2.66
C ILE A 265 -14.46 12.25 2.19
N PRO A 266 -14.03 12.69 1.00
CA PRO A 266 -12.70 12.42 0.51
C PRO A 266 -11.64 13.14 1.34
N ASN A 267 -10.43 12.58 1.36
CA ASN A 267 -9.29 13.21 2.02
C ASN A 267 -8.45 13.96 0.99
N PHE A 268 -8.37 15.28 1.11
CA PHE A 268 -7.50 16.12 0.29
C PHE A 268 -6.15 16.28 0.99
N ILE A 269 -5.07 15.92 0.30
CA ILE A 269 -3.79 15.67 0.95
C ILE A 269 -2.89 16.89 1.04
N THR A 270 -2.91 17.75 0.03
CA THR A 270 -2.01 18.92 -0.04
C THR A 270 -2.81 20.22 -0.01
N GLN A 271 -2.14 21.36 -0.17
CA GLN A 271 -2.80 22.66 -0.36
C GLN A 271 -2.78 23.11 -1.83
N LYS A 272 -2.40 22.22 -2.76
CA LYS A 272 -2.19 22.57 -4.16
C LYS A 272 -3.45 22.29 -5.00
N SER A 273 -3.57 23.03 -6.10
CA SER A 273 -4.57 22.81 -7.13
C SER A 273 -3.95 22.34 -8.44
N ILE A 274 -4.64 21.50 -9.20
CA ILE A 274 -4.21 21.06 -10.53
C ILE A 274 -5.39 20.86 -11.46
N THR A 275 -5.22 21.17 -12.74
CA THR A 275 -6.16 20.79 -13.80
C THR A 275 -5.44 19.98 -14.86
N ALA A 276 -5.80 18.71 -15.02
CA ALA A 276 -5.13 17.81 -15.95
C ALA A 276 -6.10 16.76 -16.52
N PHE A 277 -5.67 16.11 -17.60
CA PHE A 277 -6.40 14.97 -18.17
C PHE A 277 -6.39 13.79 -17.20
N THR A 278 -7.41 12.94 -17.28
CA THR A 278 -7.49 11.71 -16.49
C THR A 278 -6.80 10.55 -17.20
N ALA A 279 -6.28 9.59 -16.42
CA ALA A 279 -5.79 8.32 -16.90
C ALA A 279 -6.08 7.20 -15.89
N LYS A 280 -6.22 5.98 -16.37
CA LYS A 280 -6.23 4.76 -15.54
C LYS A 280 -4.81 4.27 -15.33
N GLU A 281 -4.59 3.51 -14.26
CA GLU A 281 -3.30 2.92 -13.90
C GLU A 281 -2.66 2.05 -15.00
N ASN A 282 -3.48 1.45 -15.87
CA ASN A 282 -3.05 0.58 -16.96
C ASN A 282 -2.87 1.33 -18.30
N ASP A 283 -3.13 2.64 -18.33
CA ASP A 283 -2.91 3.43 -19.54
C ASP A 283 -1.40 3.63 -19.77
N LYS A 284 -0.98 3.56 -21.04
CA LYS A 284 0.45 3.66 -21.41
C LYS A 284 1.08 5.02 -21.10
N ASP A 285 0.28 6.08 -21.15
CA ASP A 285 0.71 7.46 -21.00
C ASP A 285 0.04 8.07 -19.77
N LEU A 286 0.82 8.22 -18.70
CA LEU A 286 0.39 8.77 -17.41
C LEU A 286 0.99 10.16 -17.15
N GLU A 287 1.94 10.60 -17.98
CA GLU A 287 2.71 11.81 -17.73
C GLU A 287 1.81 13.06 -17.75
N GLY A 288 1.91 13.88 -16.70
CA GLY A 288 1.12 15.10 -16.57
C GLY A 288 -0.39 14.88 -16.38
N LYS A 289 -0.84 13.64 -16.10
CA LYS A 289 -2.26 13.31 -15.90
C LYS A 289 -2.63 13.10 -14.43
N ILE A 290 -3.91 13.22 -14.13
CA ILE A 290 -4.50 12.77 -12.86
C ILE A 290 -4.79 11.28 -13.01
N VAL A 291 -4.05 10.44 -12.29
CA VAL A 291 -4.24 8.99 -12.34
C VAL A 291 -5.30 8.57 -11.33
N LEU A 292 -6.23 7.73 -11.78
CA LEU A 292 -7.29 7.16 -10.95
C LEU A 292 -6.96 5.71 -10.64
N ILE A 293 -6.91 5.34 -9.35
CA ILE A 293 -6.68 3.97 -8.91
C ILE A 293 -7.76 3.51 -7.94
N TYR A 294 -8.07 2.21 -7.96
CA TYR A 294 -9.15 1.69 -7.12
C TYR A 294 -8.78 1.69 -5.62
N ALA A 295 -7.59 1.21 -5.26
CA ALA A 295 -7.15 1.15 -3.87
C ALA A 295 -5.66 1.43 -3.73
N ALA A 296 -5.29 2.01 -2.59
CA ALA A 296 -3.93 2.41 -2.26
C ALA A 296 -3.12 1.27 -1.60
N ASP A 297 -2.05 0.80 -2.24
CA ASP A 297 -1.06 -0.10 -1.65
C ASP A 297 0.37 0.15 -2.17
N PRO A 298 1.44 -0.33 -1.48
CA PRO A 298 2.83 -0.05 -1.86
C PRO A 298 3.24 -0.47 -3.26
N GLY A 299 2.54 -1.41 -3.88
CA GLY A 299 2.77 -1.81 -5.26
C GLY A 299 2.36 -0.77 -6.30
N TYR A 300 1.68 0.31 -5.90
CA TYR A 300 1.38 1.46 -6.75
C TYR A 300 2.40 2.59 -6.64
N ASP A 301 3.47 2.44 -5.84
CA ASP A 301 4.47 3.50 -5.68
C ASP A 301 5.17 3.89 -7.00
N TYR A 302 5.21 2.99 -7.98
CA TYR A 302 5.74 3.27 -9.32
C TYR A 302 4.98 4.41 -10.03
N LEU A 303 3.71 4.67 -9.69
CA LEU A 303 2.94 5.74 -10.33
C LEU A 303 3.56 7.12 -10.09
N PHE A 304 4.20 7.32 -8.94
CA PHE A 304 4.85 8.57 -8.61
C PHE A 304 6.09 8.85 -9.46
N THR A 305 6.61 7.84 -10.14
CA THR A 305 7.82 7.92 -10.97
C THR A 305 7.47 8.11 -12.45
N LYS A 306 6.18 8.26 -12.77
CA LYS A 306 5.65 8.47 -14.13
C LYS A 306 5.30 9.93 -14.40
N ASN A 307 5.86 10.87 -13.63
CA ASN A 307 5.55 12.31 -13.70
C ASN A 307 4.05 12.65 -13.72
N ILE A 308 3.24 11.93 -12.96
CA ILE A 308 1.81 12.22 -12.85
C ILE A 308 1.57 13.62 -12.25
N ALA A 309 0.47 14.26 -12.65
CA ALA A 309 0.08 15.59 -12.19
C ALA A 309 -0.76 15.54 -10.90
N GLY A 310 -1.44 14.43 -10.65
CA GLY A 310 -2.21 14.20 -9.42
C GLY A 310 -2.71 12.77 -9.31
N LEU A 311 -3.32 12.44 -8.16
CA LEU A 311 -3.81 11.09 -7.86
C LEU A 311 -5.23 11.15 -7.26
N ILE A 312 -6.13 10.29 -7.73
CA ILE A 312 -7.44 10.07 -7.14
C ILE A 312 -7.59 8.58 -6.80
N THR A 313 -7.97 8.24 -5.56
CA THR A 313 -8.26 6.85 -5.19
C THR A 313 -9.72 6.64 -4.83
N CYS A 314 -10.31 5.53 -5.29
CA CYS A 314 -11.67 5.15 -4.88
C CYS A 314 -11.73 4.90 -3.37
N TYR A 315 -10.77 4.11 -2.87
CA TYR A 315 -10.62 3.76 -1.47
C TYR A 315 -9.27 4.21 -0.90
N GLY A 316 -9.28 4.55 0.39
CA GLY A 316 -8.10 4.99 1.13
C GLY A 316 -8.50 5.91 2.28
N GLY A 317 -7.54 6.26 3.13
CA GLY A 317 -7.73 7.20 4.22
C GLY A 317 -6.63 8.24 4.29
N ALA A 318 -6.82 9.28 5.12
CA ALA A 318 -5.86 10.37 5.32
C ALA A 318 -4.43 9.91 5.69
N ASN A 319 -4.31 8.80 6.42
CA ASN A 319 -3.02 8.23 6.83
C ASN A 319 -2.65 6.99 6.01
N SER A 320 -3.25 6.81 4.83
CA SER A 320 -2.87 5.74 3.92
C SER A 320 -1.49 6.01 3.32
N HIS A 321 -0.87 4.95 2.82
CA HIS A 321 0.46 5.04 2.21
C HIS A 321 0.47 6.02 1.02
N MET A 322 -0.49 5.94 0.08
CA MET A 322 -0.61 6.92 -1.01
C MET A 322 -0.84 8.37 -0.53
N ALA A 323 -1.56 8.56 0.58
CA ALA A 323 -1.76 9.88 1.16
C ALA A 323 -0.45 10.48 1.68
N ILE A 324 0.33 9.71 2.44
CA ILE A 324 1.64 10.15 2.92
C ILE A 324 2.56 10.47 1.72
N ARG A 325 2.56 9.62 0.69
CA ARG A 325 3.40 9.79 -0.51
C ARG A 325 3.04 11.01 -1.35
N ALA A 326 1.75 11.26 -1.54
CA ALA A 326 1.31 12.47 -2.21
C ALA A 326 1.70 13.73 -1.41
N SER A 327 1.63 13.68 -0.07
CA SER A 327 2.12 14.77 0.78
C SER A 327 3.64 14.98 0.64
N GLU A 328 4.43 13.90 0.72
CA GLU A 328 5.90 13.94 0.58
C GLU A 328 6.36 14.54 -0.76
N LEU A 329 5.64 14.24 -1.84
CA LEU A 329 5.95 14.76 -3.17
C LEU A 329 5.30 16.13 -3.44
N GLY A 330 4.55 16.66 -2.47
CA GLY A 330 3.75 17.86 -2.61
C GLY A 330 2.83 17.77 -3.84
N MET A 331 2.24 16.61 -4.09
CA MET A 331 1.40 16.35 -5.25
C MET A 331 -0.09 16.45 -4.86
N PRO A 332 -0.92 17.19 -5.62
CA PRO A 332 -2.36 17.19 -5.44
C PRO A 332 -2.93 15.76 -5.49
N ALA A 333 -3.60 15.34 -4.42
CA ALA A 333 -4.20 14.02 -4.35
C ALA A 333 -5.49 14.04 -3.53
N VAL A 334 -6.45 13.24 -3.98
CA VAL A 334 -7.71 13.01 -3.29
C VAL A 334 -7.89 11.53 -3.02
N ILE A 335 -7.94 11.17 -1.75
CA ILE A 335 -7.89 9.78 -1.31
C ILE A 335 -9.24 9.38 -0.71
N GLY A 336 -9.83 8.31 -1.25
CA GLY A 336 -11.09 7.77 -0.77
C GLY A 336 -12.30 8.56 -1.26
N VAL A 337 -12.43 8.79 -2.57
CA VAL A 337 -13.59 9.53 -3.13
C VAL A 337 -14.89 8.73 -3.14
N GLY A 338 -14.81 7.40 -2.95
CA GLY A 338 -15.94 6.49 -3.01
C GLY A 338 -16.33 6.09 -4.43
N GLU A 339 -17.04 4.97 -4.55
CA GLU A 339 -17.36 4.36 -5.85
C GLU A 339 -18.11 5.28 -6.80
N GLU A 340 -19.15 5.97 -6.30
CA GLU A 340 -20.01 6.81 -7.14
C GLU A 340 -19.23 7.96 -7.78
N ASN A 341 -18.46 8.69 -6.98
CA ASN A 341 -17.60 9.75 -7.46
C ASN A 341 -16.46 9.19 -8.32
N PHE A 342 -15.88 8.05 -7.94
CA PHE A 342 -14.80 7.42 -8.71
C PHE A 342 -15.27 7.04 -10.13
N GLU A 343 -16.43 6.43 -10.28
CA GLU A 343 -17.02 6.12 -11.59
C GLU A 343 -17.30 7.38 -12.41
N LYS A 344 -17.78 8.44 -11.77
CA LYS A 344 -17.97 9.75 -12.41
C LYS A 344 -16.63 10.31 -12.92
N TYR A 345 -15.59 10.26 -12.10
CA TYR A 345 -14.26 10.77 -12.43
C TYR A 345 -13.55 9.95 -13.50
N LEU A 346 -13.75 8.62 -13.52
CA LEU A 346 -13.25 7.75 -14.58
C LEU A 346 -13.83 8.09 -15.96
N LYS A 347 -15.03 8.68 -16.02
CA LYS A 347 -15.69 9.09 -17.27
C LYS A 347 -15.33 10.52 -17.69
N ALA A 348 -14.82 11.34 -16.77
CA ALA A 348 -14.40 12.70 -17.06
C ALA A 348 -13.09 12.70 -17.85
N LYS A 349 -12.98 13.52 -18.89
CA LYS A 349 -11.72 13.63 -19.66
C LYS A 349 -10.68 14.47 -18.94
N LYS A 350 -11.12 15.53 -18.26
CA LYS A 350 -10.26 16.45 -17.55
C LYS A 350 -10.87 16.71 -16.17
N ILE A 351 -10.01 16.79 -15.16
CA ILE A 351 -10.43 17.08 -13.80
C ILE A 351 -9.59 18.23 -13.27
N ASN A 352 -10.24 19.13 -12.55
CA ASN A 352 -9.59 20.07 -11.65
C ASN A 352 -9.75 19.54 -10.21
N ILE A 353 -8.64 19.48 -9.48
CA ILE A 353 -8.59 19.20 -8.05
C ILE A 353 -8.11 20.49 -7.37
N GLU A 354 -8.85 20.96 -6.37
CA GLU A 354 -8.42 22.02 -5.46
C GLU A 354 -8.35 21.45 -4.04
N CYS A 355 -7.14 21.13 -3.57
CA CYS A 355 -7.01 20.46 -2.28
C CYS A 355 -7.25 21.38 -1.08
N GLU A 356 -6.95 22.68 -1.21
CA GLU A 356 -7.17 23.65 -0.14
C GLU A 356 -8.66 23.93 0.12
N SER A 357 -9.45 24.06 -0.94
CA SER A 357 -10.90 24.30 -0.86
C SER A 357 -11.72 23.01 -0.77
N GLU A 358 -11.06 21.84 -0.83
CA GLU A 358 -11.66 20.51 -0.81
C GLU A 358 -12.66 20.28 -1.97
N GLN A 359 -12.31 20.70 -3.18
CA GLN A 359 -13.17 20.65 -4.36
C GLN A 359 -12.60 19.84 -5.52
N ILE A 360 -13.52 19.22 -6.30
CA ILE A 360 -13.21 18.52 -7.55
C ILE A 360 -14.22 18.95 -8.62
N PHE A 361 -13.72 19.42 -9.76
CA PHE A 361 -14.54 19.76 -10.92
C PHE A 361 -14.23 18.85 -12.10
N CYS A 362 -15.26 18.22 -12.67
CA CYS A 362 -15.15 17.50 -13.93
C CYS A 362 -15.34 18.48 -15.09
N LEU A 363 -14.40 18.49 -16.04
CA LEU A 363 -14.35 19.40 -17.19
C LEU A 363 -14.52 18.67 -18.52
#